data_AF-A0A2E1Z6P4-F1
#
_entry.id   AF-A0A2E1Z6P4-F1
#
_cell.length_a   1.000
_cell.length_b   1.000
_cell.length_c   1.000
_cell.angle_alpha   90.00
_cell.angle_beta   90.00
_cell.angle_gamma   90.00
#
_symmetry.space_group_name_H-M   'P 1'
#
loop_
_entity.id
_entity.type
_entity.pdbx_description
1 polymer ?
#
loop_
_entity_poly.entity_id
_entity_poly.type
_entity_poly.pdbx_seq_one_letter_code
_entity_poly.pdbx_strand_id
1 'polypeptide(L)'
;MDPESSNFELAQWPVNTSIEAFKAKWHLEGEPLWNSVFEMHKNKMQIKNAKVAIPNLEKILMATFRLANSKGFEAMSLRDLKRETGISIGGLYAYIGSKNDLASVIMGVLLKYMDKVIGGLANEYLTPVNYLRAMVFGEIYMMEILNPWYYFCFMELKGLPREQQQKAMDAELRFESIAINIINNGIEEGQFSCEKPELLASQVAAQLQQWHLKHWKFKLREVTTEEYGKFVFDSLLLNLGFDDLFKNAPGPDTRQFAG
;
A
#
# COMPACT_ATOMS: atom_id res chain seq x y z
N MET A 1 10.93 29.73 -15.28
CA MET A 1 9.95 29.20 -14.30
C MET A 1 9.80 30.23 -13.22
N ASP A 2 8.56 30.51 -12.81
CA ASP A 2 8.23 31.45 -11.74
C ASP A 2 8.62 30.81 -10.38
N PRO A 3 9.36 31.50 -9.49
CA PRO A 3 9.75 30.95 -8.20
C PRO A 3 8.57 30.46 -7.35
N GLU A 4 7.40 31.11 -7.47
CA GLU A 4 6.19 30.71 -6.74
C GLU A 4 5.58 29.42 -7.28
N SER A 5 5.62 29.19 -8.60
CA SER A 5 5.12 27.94 -9.19
C SER A 5 6.02 26.75 -8.82
N SER A 6 7.33 26.96 -8.76
CA SER A 6 8.29 25.93 -8.35
C SER A 6 8.14 25.52 -6.89
N ASN A 7 7.88 26.46 -5.98
CA ASN A 7 7.67 26.16 -4.56
C ASN A 7 6.35 25.41 -4.31
N PHE A 8 5.32 25.68 -5.11
CA PHE A 8 4.05 24.96 -5.02
C PHE A 8 4.16 23.52 -5.50
N GLU A 9 4.88 23.25 -6.59
CA GLU A 9 5.13 21.89 -7.09
C GLU A 9 5.94 21.04 -6.10
N LEU A 10 6.96 21.62 -5.44
CA LEU A 10 7.75 20.94 -4.42
C LEU A 10 6.94 20.57 -3.16
N ALA A 11 5.83 21.25 -2.90
CA ALA A 11 4.98 21.00 -1.74
C ALA A 11 3.99 19.84 -1.92
N GLN A 12 3.83 19.31 -3.15
CA GLN A 12 2.85 18.29 -3.48
C GLN A 12 3.45 16.89 -3.60
N TRP A 13 2.61 15.87 -3.36
CA TRP A 13 2.93 14.50 -3.73
C TRP A 13 3.11 14.38 -5.26
N PRO A 14 4.15 13.67 -5.76
CA PRO A 14 5.06 12.77 -5.04
C PRO A 14 6.40 13.38 -4.58
N VAL A 15 6.63 14.69 -4.76
CA VAL A 15 7.90 15.33 -4.37
C VAL A 15 7.96 15.52 -2.85
N ASN A 16 6.88 16.02 -2.26
CA ASN A 16 6.66 15.99 -0.83
C ASN A 16 6.07 14.62 -0.43
N THR A 17 6.87 13.80 0.25
CA THR A 17 6.49 12.45 0.68
C THR A 17 5.93 12.38 2.10
N SER A 18 5.38 13.48 2.63
CA SER A 18 4.63 13.44 3.89
C SER A 18 3.29 12.73 3.74
N ILE A 19 2.75 12.19 4.83
CA ILE A 19 1.45 11.53 4.81
C ILE A 19 0.31 12.52 4.52
N GLU A 20 0.46 13.79 4.89
CA GLU A 20 -0.51 14.86 4.58
C GLU A 20 -0.55 15.13 3.08
N ALA A 21 0.61 15.26 2.43
CA ALA A 21 0.69 15.44 0.98
C ALA A 21 0.12 14.22 0.24
N PHE A 22 0.41 13.01 0.76
CA PHE A 22 -0.16 11.77 0.24
C PHE A 22 -1.69 11.76 0.34
N LYS A 23 -2.26 12.05 1.51
CA LYS A 23 -3.71 12.09 1.75
C LYS A 23 -4.41 13.21 0.97
N ALA A 24 -3.74 14.34 0.75
CA ALA A 24 -4.27 15.43 -0.07
C ALA A 24 -4.38 15.03 -1.55
N LYS A 25 -3.42 14.25 -2.07
CA LYS A 25 -3.45 13.75 -3.45
C LYS A 25 -4.40 12.55 -3.60
N TRP A 26 -4.34 11.60 -2.66
CA TRP A 26 -4.99 10.29 -2.77
C TRP A 26 -6.08 10.11 -1.72
N HIS A 27 -7.32 10.05 -2.21
CA HIS A 27 -8.50 9.81 -1.40
C HIS A 27 -8.76 8.29 -1.28
N LEU A 28 -8.08 7.65 -0.34
CA LEU A 28 -8.11 6.20 -0.11
C LEU A 28 -9.05 5.77 1.03
N GLU A 29 -9.79 6.71 1.60
CA GLU A 29 -10.68 6.48 2.74
C GLU A 29 -12.02 7.20 2.55
N GLY A 30 -12.98 6.94 3.44
CA GLY A 30 -14.27 7.61 3.47
C GLY A 30 -15.10 7.43 2.19
N GLU A 31 -15.88 8.46 1.85
CA GLU A 31 -16.82 8.41 0.72
C GLU A 31 -16.16 8.08 -0.63
N PRO A 32 -14.98 8.65 -1.00
CA PRO A 32 -14.31 8.30 -2.25
C PRO A 32 -13.95 6.82 -2.38
N LEU A 33 -13.48 6.20 -1.29
CA LEU A 33 -13.20 4.76 -1.25
C LEU A 33 -14.47 3.96 -1.52
N TRP A 34 -15.54 4.24 -0.78
CA TRP A 34 -16.77 3.44 -0.89
C TRP A 34 -17.54 3.69 -2.18
N ASN A 35 -17.46 4.89 -2.76
CA ASN A 35 -17.91 5.16 -4.12
C ASN A 35 -17.16 4.28 -5.13
N SER A 36 -15.84 4.17 -5.00
CA SER A 36 -15.01 3.29 -5.84
C SER A 36 -15.42 1.83 -5.70
N VAL A 37 -15.63 1.35 -4.47
CA VAL A 37 -16.11 -0.02 -4.18
C VAL A 37 -17.46 -0.28 -4.85
N PHE A 38 -18.41 0.64 -4.69
CA PHE A 38 -19.72 0.55 -5.33
C PHE A 38 -19.61 0.50 -6.85
N GLU A 39 -18.86 1.40 -7.47
CA GLU A 39 -18.70 1.46 -8.92
C GLU A 39 -18.09 0.19 -9.51
N MET A 40 -17.14 -0.43 -8.80
CA MET A 40 -16.52 -1.68 -9.24
C MET A 40 -17.44 -2.89 -9.09
N HIS A 41 -18.33 -2.87 -8.10
CA HIS A 41 -19.18 -4.03 -7.76
C HIS A 41 -20.62 -3.92 -8.26
N LYS A 42 -21.08 -2.73 -8.65
CA LYS A 42 -22.49 -2.46 -8.96
C LYS A 42 -23.08 -3.39 -10.01
N ASN A 43 -22.29 -3.92 -10.93
CA ASN A 43 -22.76 -4.83 -11.97
C ASN A 43 -23.07 -6.25 -11.45
N LYS A 44 -22.48 -6.65 -10.32
CA LYS A 44 -22.65 -7.97 -9.69
C LYS A 44 -23.69 -8.00 -8.56
N MET A 45 -24.24 -6.85 -8.17
CA MET A 45 -25.26 -6.71 -7.13
C MET A 45 -26.62 -6.32 -7.69
N GLN A 46 -27.70 -6.56 -6.93
CA GLN A 46 -29.07 -6.22 -7.32
C GLN A 46 -29.42 -4.77 -6.98
N ILE A 47 -28.95 -4.27 -5.83
CA ILE A 47 -29.23 -2.90 -5.39
C ILE A 47 -28.41 -1.92 -6.24
N LYS A 48 -29.06 -0.98 -6.92
CA LYS A 48 -28.38 0.02 -7.78
C LYS A 48 -28.38 1.44 -7.24
N ASN A 49 -29.18 1.70 -6.20
CA ASN A 49 -29.22 3.02 -5.57
C ASN A 49 -27.97 3.22 -4.68
N ALA A 50 -27.04 4.05 -5.13
CA ALA A 50 -25.78 4.33 -4.45
C ALA A 50 -25.96 4.76 -2.98
N LYS A 51 -26.96 5.61 -2.68
CA LYS A 51 -27.25 6.10 -1.32
C LYS A 51 -27.60 4.99 -0.34
N VAL A 52 -28.18 3.90 -0.83
CA VAL A 52 -28.52 2.72 -0.03
C VAL A 52 -27.39 1.70 -0.06
N ALA A 53 -26.73 1.56 -1.21
CA ALA A 53 -25.73 0.54 -1.43
C ALA A 53 -24.42 0.79 -0.68
N ILE A 54 -23.90 2.01 -0.76
CA ILE A 54 -22.59 2.37 -0.22
C ILE A 54 -22.47 2.08 1.29
N PRO A 55 -23.39 2.56 2.16
CA PRO A 55 -23.29 2.29 3.59
C PRO A 55 -23.42 0.80 3.93
N ASN A 56 -24.15 0.03 3.11
CA ASN A 56 -24.30 -1.41 3.32
C ASN A 56 -23.08 -2.19 2.84
N LEU A 57 -22.45 -1.80 1.72
CA LEU A 57 -21.18 -2.37 1.26
C LEU A 57 -20.07 -2.13 2.28
N GLU A 58 -19.99 -0.92 2.85
CA GLU A 58 -19.09 -0.61 3.95
C GLU A 58 -19.30 -1.55 5.14
N LYS A 59 -20.54 -1.67 5.63
CA LYS A 59 -20.86 -2.59 6.74
C LYS A 59 -20.47 -4.03 6.43
N ILE A 60 -20.79 -4.52 5.24
CA ILE A 60 -20.52 -5.90 4.81
C ILE A 60 -19.01 -6.16 4.75
N LEU A 61 -18.23 -5.27 4.13
CA LEU A 61 -16.79 -5.46 3.96
C LEU A 61 -16.04 -5.30 5.29
N MET A 62 -16.43 -4.33 6.12
CA MET A 62 -15.87 -4.18 7.47
C MET A 62 -16.17 -5.40 8.36
N ALA A 63 -17.39 -5.95 8.28
CA ALA A 63 -17.72 -7.20 8.96
C ALA A 63 -16.91 -8.38 8.42
N THR A 64 -16.69 -8.43 7.10
CA THR A 64 -15.86 -9.47 6.45
C THR A 64 -14.44 -9.43 6.99
N PHE A 65 -13.81 -8.25 7.09
CA PHE A 65 -12.45 -8.11 7.62
C PHE A 65 -12.34 -8.58 9.07
N ARG A 66 -13.31 -8.22 9.94
CA ARG A 66 -13.32 -8.68 11.34
C ARG A 66 -13.52 -10.20 11.46
N LEU A 67 -14.40 -10.78 10.65
CA LEU A 67 -14.67 -12.21 10.65
C LEU A 67 -13.49 -13.01 10.10
N ALA A 68 -12.85 -12.54 9.02
CA ALA A 68 -11.65 -13.15 8.48
C ALA A 68 -10.51 -13.14 9.51
N ASN A 69 -10.24 -11.98 10.13
CA ASN A 69 -9.19 -11.88 11.15
C ASN A 69 -9.44 -12.76 12.39
N SER A 70 -10.71 -12.97 12.78
CA SER A 70 -11.02 -13.72 14.01
C SER A 70 -11.09 -15.24 13.83
N LYS A 71 -11.48 -15.75 12.65
CA LYS A 71 -11.65 -17.20 12.43
C LYS A 71 -11.27 -17.71 11.05
N GLY A 72 -10.71 -16.86 10.19
CA GLY A 72 -10.39 -17.17 8.81
C GLY A 72 -11.56 -16.95 7.85
N PHE A 73 -11.26 -16.51 6.64
CA PHE A 73 -12.25 -16.29 5.59
C PHE A 73 -12.90 -17.58 5.13
N GLU A 74 -12.16 -18.70 5.15
CA GLU A 74 -12.71 -20.00 4.79
C GLU A 74 -13.81 -20.47 5.76
N ALA A 75 -13.60 -20.30 7.07
CA ALA A 75 -14.56 -20.70 8.10
C ALA A 75 -15.73 -19.71 8.31
N MET A 76 -15.64 -18.50 7.77
CA MET A 76 -16.72 -17.52 7.77
C MET A 76 -17.92 -18.00 6.93
N SER A 77 -19.13 -17.75 7.43
CA SER A 77 -20.39 -17.98 6.72
C SER A 77 -21.21 -16.69 6.51
N LEU A 78 -22.16 -16.72 5.56
CA LEU A 78 -23.14 -15.63 5.39
C LEU A 78 -24.03 -15.41 6.64
N ARG A 79 -24.21 -16.44 7.48
CA ARG A 79 -24.93 -16.32 8.75
C ARG A 79 -24.14 -15.51 9.78
N ASP A 80 -22.81 -15.60 9.73
CA ASP A 80 -21.95 -14.74 10.55
C ASP A 80 -22.05 -13.30 10.11
N LEU A 81 -21.99 -13.05 8.79
CA LEU A 81 -22.19 -11.70 8.24
C LEU A 81 -23.57 -11.13 8.61
N LYS A 82 -24.64 -11.94 8.57
CA LYS A 82 -25.96 -11.51 9.05
C LYS A 82 -25.91 -11.04 10.50
N ARG A 83 -25.29 -11.84 11.37
CA ARG A 83 -25.19 -11.52 12.80
C ARG A 83 -24.37 -10.25 13.05
N GLU A 84 -23.28 -10.08 12.31
CA GLU A 84 -22.36 -8.95 12.45
C GLU A 84 -22.90 -7.64 11.85
N THR A 85 -23.64 -7.72 10.73
CA THR A 85 -24.12 -6.54 9.99
C THR A 85 -25.56 -6.14 10.33
N GLY A 86 -26.36 -7.07 10.87
CA GLY A 86 -27.80 -6.93 11.02
C GLY A 86 -28.60 -7.01 9.71
N ILE A 87 -27.94 -7.17 8.56
CA ILE A 87 -28.60 -7.31 7.26
C ILE A 87 -29.18 -8.71 7.16
N SER A 88 -30.43 -8.82 6.70
CA SER A 88 -31.08 -10.12 6.50
C SER A 88 -30.30 -10.97 5.48
N ILE A 89 -30.45 -12.30 5.54
CA ILE A 89 -29.78 -13.19 4.57
C ILE A 89 -30.19 -12.85 3.13
N GLY A 90 -31.48 -12.60 2.87
CA GLY A 90 -31.95 -12.15 1.56
C GLY A 90 -31.36 -10.81 1.15
N GLY A 91 -31.21 -9.88 2.09
CA GLY A 91 -30.55 -8.60 1.87
C GLY A 91 -29.07 -8.75 1.50
N LEU A 92 -28.34 -9.65 2.18
CA LEU A 92 -26.94 -9.94 1.86
C LEU A 92 -26.80 -10.49 0.44
N TYR A 93 -27.67 -11.41 0.01
CA TYR A 93 -27.66 -11.92 -1.37
C TYR A 93 -27.95 -10.85 -2.43
N ALA A 94 -28.62 -9.74 -2.06
CA ALA A 94 -28.81 -8.61 -2.97
C ALA A 94 -27.52 -7.79 -3.19
N TYR A 95 -26.54 -7.91 -2.28
CA TYR A 95 -25.22 -7.25 -2.39
C TYR A 95 -24.13 -8.20 -2.88
N ILE A 96 -24.10 -9.44 -2.40
CA ILE A 96 -23.02 -10.39 -2.66
C ILE A 96 -23.59 -11.73 -3.11
N GLY A 97 -23.27 -12.13 -4.36
CA GLY A 97 -23.72 -13.41 -4.91
C GLY A 97 -23.09 -14.60 -4.19
N SER A 98 -21.82 -14.46 -3.79
CA SER A 98 -21.05 -15.50 -3.14
C SER A 98 -19.96 -14.94 -2.23
N LYS A 99 -19.36 -15.81 -1.41
CA LYS A 99 -18.15 -15.48 -0.64
C LYS A 99 -16.97 -15.13 -1.58
N ASN A 100 -16.87 -15.79 -2.73
CA ASN A 100 -15.83 -15.49 -3.70
C ASN A 100 -15.99 -14.09 -4.32
N ASP A 101 -17.22 -13.57 -4.42
CA ASP A 101 -17.46 -12.20 -4.85
C ASP A 101 -16.91 -11.18 -3.84
N LEU A 102 -17.04 -11.44 -2.52
CA LEU A 102 -16.43 -10.60 -1.50
C LEU A 102 -14.92 -10.51 -1.68
N ALA A 103 -14.24 -11.66 -1.80
CA ALA A 103 -12.80 -11.69 -2.03
C ALA A 103 -12.42 -10.96 -3.33
N SER A 104 -13.20 -11.14 -4.39
CA SER A 104 -12.96 -10.45 -5.67
C SER A 104 -13.10 -8.93 -5.57
N VAL A 105 -14.06 -8.44 -4.79
CA VAL A 105 -14.24 -6.99 -4.58
C VAL A 105 -13.08 -6.43 -3.76
N ILE A 106 -12.73 -7.11 -2.67
CA ILE A 106 -11.63 -6.69 -1.80
C ILE A 106 -10.31 -6.62 -2.58
N MET A 107 -9.95 -7.71 -3.27
CA MET A 107 -8.73 -7.78 -4.07
C MET A 107 -8.75 -6.74 -5.20
N GLY A 108 -9.87 -6.64 -5.93
CA GLY A 108 -9.97 -5.69 -7.04
C GLY A 108 -9.78 -4.23 -6.60
N VAL A 109 -10.40 -3.84 -5.49
CA VAL A 109 -10.26 -2.49 -4.93
C VAL A 109 -8.81 -2.22 -4.51
N LEU A 110 -8.18 -3.17 -3.80
CA LEU A 110 -6.79 -3.03 -3.39
C LEU A 110 -5.87 -2.83 -4.60
N LEU A 111 -5.95 -3.71 -5.59
CA LEU A 111 -5.13 -3.65 -6.80
C LEU A 111 -5.34 -2.38 -7.61
N LYS A 112 -6.59 -1.88 -7.70
CA LYS A 112 -6.88 -0.60 -8.34
C LYS A 112 -6.15 0.56 -7.66
N TYR A 113 -6.09 0.57 -6.34
CA TYR A 113 -5.40 1.65 -5.61
C TYR A 113 -3.89 1.51 -5.67
N MET A 114 -3.36 0.29 -5.65
CA MET A 114 -1.93 0.04 -5.90
C MET A 114 -1.52 0.55 -7.29
N ASP A 115 -2.29 0.22 -8.33
CA ASP A 115 -2.03 0.70 -9.69
C ASP A 115 -2.14 2.23 -9.78
N LYS A 116 -3.15 2.82 -9.14
CA LYS A 116 -3.34 4.28 -9.11
C LYS A 116 -2.19 5.02 -8.43
N VAL A 117 -1.68 4.50 -7.30
CA VAL A 117 -0.65 5.17 -6.49
C VAL A 117 0.75 4.86 -7.01
N ILE A 118 1.10 3.57 -7.12
CA ILE A 118 2.45 3.12 -7.50
C ILE A 118 2.62 3.12 -9.01
N GLY A 119 1.68 2.51 -9.75
CA GLY A 119 1.69 2.54 -11.22
C GLY A 119 1.57 3.96 -11.76
N GLY A 120 0.84 4.83 -11.07
CA GLY A 120 0.69 6.25 -11.38
C GLY A 120 2.01 7.04 -11.40
N LEU A 121 3.02 6.64 -10.62
CA LEU A 121 4.32 7.30 -10.56
C LEU A 121 5.06 7.29 -11.91
N ALA A 122 4.75 6.34 -12.81
CA ALA A 122 5.34 6.30 -14.14
C ALA A 122 4.97 7.51 -15.01
N ASN A 123 3.94 8.28 -14.63
CA ASN A 123 3.53 9.50 -15.32
C ASN A 123 4.18 10.76 -14.73
N GLU A 124 5.00 10.61 -13.69
CA GLU A 124 5.64 11.72 -12.97
C GLU A 124 7.10 11.87 -13.44
N TYR A 125 7.56 13.11 -13.62
CA TYR A 125 8.94 13.38 -14.01
C TYR A 125 9.85 13.42 -12.77
N LEU A 126 10.32 12.24 -12.34
CA LEU A 126 11.12 12.09 -11.12
C LEU A 126 12.54 11.61 -11.43
N THR A 127 13.51 12.09 -10.66
CA THR A 127 14.84 11.47 -10.60
C THR A 127 14.73 10.05 -10.01
N PRO A 128 15.65 9.12 -10.32
CA PRO A 128 15.62 7.76 -9.77
C PRO A 128 15.46 7.72 -8.24
N VAL A 129 16.17 8.60 -7.52
CA VAL A 129 16.08 8.72 -6.05
C VAL A 129 14.69 9.16 -5.59
N ASN A 130 14.13 10.21 -6.21
CA ASN A 130 12.80 10.71 -5.84
C ASN A 130 11.70 9.71 -6.20
N TYR A 131 11.87 8.95 -7.28
CA TYR A 131 10.97 7.87 -7.64
C TYR A 131 10.99 6.76 -6.57
N LEU A 132 12.17 6.24 -6.22
CA LEU A 132 12.29 5.22 -5.15
C LEU A 132 11.71 5.72 -3.83
N ARG A 133 11.91 7.00 -3.49
CA ARG A 133 11.31 7.63 -2.31
C ARG A 133 9.79 7.59 -2.37
N ALA A 134 9.21 8.11 -3.45
CA ALA A 134 7.76 8.14 -3.65
C ALA A 134 7.14 6.73 -3.65
N MET A 135 7.86 5.73 -4.19
CA MET A 135 7.43 4.34 -4.19
C MET A 135 7.39 3.76 -2.76
N VAL A 136 8.46 3.91 -1.98
CA VAL A 136 8.55 3.43 -0.58
C VAL A 136 7.49 4.07 0.30
N PHE A 137 7.38 5.40 0.27
CA PHE A 137 6.41 6.12 1.09
C PHE A 137 4.96 5.91 0.59
N GLY A 138 4.77 5.78 -0.72
CA GLY A 138 3.44 5.54 -1.29
C GLY A 138 2.90 4.18 -0.85
N GLU A 139 3.73 3.15 -0.90
CA GLU A 139 3.36 1.80 -0.50
C GLU A 139 3.09 1.71 1.00
N ILE A 140 3.96 2.28 1.85
CA ILE A 140 3.78 2.19 3.30
C ILE A 140 2.53 2.97 3.78
N TYR A 141 2.23 4.13 3.19
CA TYR A 141 1.02 4.89 3.52
C TYR A 141 -0.24 4.18 3.01
N MET A 142 -0.19 3.53 1.84
CA MET A 142 -1.28 2.66 1.40
C MET A 142 -1.52 1.51 2.37
N MET A 143 -0.45 0.83 2.82
CA MET A 143 -0.55 -0.26 3.80
C MET A 143 -1.15 0.22 5.13
N GLU A 144 -0.83 1.44 5.56
CA GLU A 144 -1.40 2.03 6.77
C GLU A 144 -2.90 2.36 6.59
N ILE A 145 -3.27 3.09 5.55
CA ILE A 145 -4.65 3.57 5.34
C ILE A 145 -5.59 2.41 4.96
N LEU A 146 -5.12 1.49 4.11
CA LEU A 146 -5.88 0.32 3.65
C LEU A 146 -5.53 -0.93 4.45
N ASN A 147 -5.09 -0.79 5.70
CA ASN A 147 -4.62 -1.91 6.53
C ASN A 147 -5.57 -3.13 6.55
N PRO A 148 -6.90 -2.99 6.76
CA PRO A 148 -7.80 -4.15 6.74
C PRO A 148 -7.83 -4.89 5.39
N TRP A 149 -7.66 -4.16 4.28
CA TRP A 149 -7.65 -4.70 2.92
C TRP A 149 -6.37 -5.48 2.66
N TYR A 150 -5.21 -4.88 2.95
CA TYR A 150 -3.92 -5.56 2.83
C TYR A 150 -3.84 -6.80 3.72
N TYR A 151 -4.28 -6.68 4.97
CA TYR A 151 -4.25 -7.78 5.93
C TYR A 151 -5.10 -8.96 5.44
N PHE A 152 -6.32 -8.70 4.95
CA PHE A 152 -7.17 -9.71 4.36
C PHE A 152 -6.48 -10.43 3.18
N CYS A 153 -6.00 -9.67 2.20
CA CYS A 153 -5.39 -10.24 1.00
C CYS A 153 -4.14 -11.06 1.31
N PHE A 154 -3.34 -10.64 2.29
CA PHE A 154 -2.12 -11.34 2.69
C PHE A 154 -2.44 -12.64 3.47
N MET A 155 -3.27 -12.54 4.51
CA MET A 155 -3.52 -13.66 5.43
C MET A 155 -4.39 -14.74 4.81
N GLU A 156 -5.33 -14.36 3.95
CA GLU A 156 -6.30 -15.29 3.36
C GLU A 156 -5.89 -15.82 2.00
N LEU A 157 -4.73 -15.39 1.46
CA LEU A 157 -4.32 -15.64 0.08
C LEU A 157 -4.50 -17.10 -0.35
N LYS A 158 -4.01 -18.05 0.45
CA LYS A 158 -4.09 -19.49 0.15
C LYS A 158 -5.51 -20.03 0.04
N GLY A 159 -6.46 -19.42 0.77
CA GLY A 159 -7.88 -19.77 0.75
C GLY A 159 -8.69 -19.06 -0.33
N LEU A 160 -8.10 -18.08 -1.05
CA LEU A 160 -8.77 -17.39 -2.14
C LEU A 160 -8.80 -18.24 -3.42
N PRO A 161 -9.73 -17.97 -4.36
CA PRO A 161 -9.71 -18.61 -5.68
C PRO A 161 -8.38 -18.41 -6.40
N ARG A 162 -7.93 -19.39 -7.20
CA ARG A 162 -6.65 -19.35 -7.93
C ARG A 162 -6.45 -18.07 -8.75
N GLU A 163 -7.50 -17.55 -9.37
CA GLU A 163 -7.44 -16.30 -10.12
C GLU A 163 -7.02 -15.12 -9.23
N GLN A 164 -7.52 -15.05 -7.99
CA GLN A 164 -7.16 -13.99 -7.05
C GLN A 164 -5.76 -14.19 -6.46
N GLN A 165 -5.35 -15.46 -6.28
CA GLN A 165 -3.97 -15.76 -5.90
C GLN A 165 -2.98 -15.25 -6.95
N GLN A 166 -3.25 -15.57 -8.22
CA GLN A 166 -2.41 -15.11 -9.32
C GLN A 166 -2.35 -13.59 -9.40
N LYS A 167 -3.50 -12.91 -9.27
CA LYS A 167 -3.56 -11.44 -9.26
C LYS A 167 -2.72 -10.80 -8.14
N ALA A 168 -2.69 -11.40 -6.95
CA ALA A 168 -1.85 -10.92 -5.86
C ALA A 168 -0.36 -11.11 -6.17
N MET A 169 0.01 -12.29 -6.69
CA MET A 169 1.39 -12.58 -7.10
C MET A 169 1.86 -11.63 -8.22
N ASP A 170 1.01 -11.38 -9.22
CA ASP A 170 1.32 -10.47 -10.32
C ASP A 170 1.50 -9.02 -9.83
N ALA A 171 0.78 -8.62 -8.78
CA ALA A 171 0.91 -7.29 -8.18
C ALA A 171 2.22 -7.14 -7.41
N GLU A 172 2.63 -8.17 -6.65
CA GLU A 172 3.91 -8.22 -5.95
C GLU A 172 5.08 -8.16 -6.95
N LEU A 173 5.05 -8.99 -7.99
CA LEU A 173 6.07 -8.99 -9.04
C LEU A 173 6.11 -7.66 -9.82
N ARG A 174 4.97 -7.01 -10.02
CA ARG A 174 4.91 -5.68 -10.64
C ARG A 174 5.56 -4.61 -9.77
N PHE A 175 5.31 -4.61 -8.47
CA PHE A 175 5.95 -3.68 -7.54
C PHE A 175 7.47 -3.84 -7.58
N GLU A 176 7.97 -5.07 -7.52
CA GLU A 176 9.41 -5.36 -7.63
C GLU A 176 9.97 -4.95 -9.00
N SER A 177 9.26 -5.23 -10.09
CA SER A 177 9.69 -4.87 -11.45
C SER A 177 9.85 -3.35 -11.62
N ILE A 178 8.95 -2.55 -11.03
CA ILE A 178 9.07 -1.08 -11.03
C ILE A 178 10.35 -0.67 -10.31
N ALA A 179 10.61 -1.22 -9.12
CA ALA A 179 11.82 -0.94 -8.35
C ALA A 179 13.10 -1.30 -9.12
N ILE A 180 13.13 -2.51 -9.71
CA ILE A 180 14.26 -3.02 -10.50
C ILE A 180 14.56 -2.09 -11.68
N ASN A 181 13.54 -1.67 -12.42
CA ASN A 181 13.71 -0.76 -13.54
C ASN A 181 14.31 0.58 -13.12
N ILE A 182 13.86 1.15 -12.00
CA ILE A 182 14.40 2.42 -11.49
C ILE A 182 15.86 2.26 -11.05
N ILE A 183 16.19 1.15 -10.37
CA ILE A 183 17.55 0.85 -9.94
C ILE A 183 18.46 0.70 -11.15
N ASN A 184 18.06 -0.07 -12.16
CA ASN A 184 18.84 -0.27 -13.38
C ASN A 184 19.05 1.04 -14.15
N ASN A 185 18.02 1.87 -14.30
CA ASN A 185 18.17 3.19 -14.93
C ASN A 185 19.19 4.06 -14.17
N GLY A 186 19.13 4.08 -12.84
CA GLY A 186 20.10 4.81 -12.03
C GLY A 186 21.53 4.26 -12.12
N ILE A 187 21.71 2.95 -12.35
CA ILE A 187 23.03 2.35 -12.63
C ILE A 187 23.53 2.80 -14.00
N GLU A 188 22.68 2.75 -15.03
CA GLU A 188 23.02 3.18 -16.40
C GLU A 188 23.40 4.66 -16.45
N GLU A 189 22.74 5.49 -15.65
CA GLU A 189 23.05 6.92 -15.49
C GLU A 189 24.25 7.21 -14.57
N GLY A 190 24.86 6.18 -13.98
CA GLY A 190 26.00 6.30 -13.06
C GLY A 190 25.65 6.91 -11.70
N GLN A 191 24.36 6.97 -11.33
CA GLN A 191 23.88 7.47 -10.04
C GLN A 191 23.90 6.42 -8.95
N PHE A 192 23.74 5.14 -9.31
CA PHE A 192 23.70 4.01 -8.39
C PHE A 192 24.78 2.97 -8.69
N SER A 193 25.12 2.20 -7.66
CA SER A 193 25.94 1.00 -7.74
C SER A 193 25.23 -0.13 -6.99
N CYS A 194 24.85 -1.19 -7.69
CA CYS A 194 24.21 -2.37 -7.09
C CYS A 194 24.52 -3.61 -7.92
N GLU A 195 25.03 -4.66 -7.29
CA GLU A 195 25.33 -5.93 -7.98
C GLU A 195 24.09 -6.80 -8.21
N LYS A 196 23.05 -6.66 -7.37
CA LYS A 196 21.87 -7.54 -7.38
C LYS A 196 20.56 -6.75 -7.22
N PRO A 197 20.14 -5.97 -8.23
CA PRO A 197 18.94 -5.13 -8.19
C PRO A 197 17.67 -5.89 -7.79
N GLU A 198 17.50 -7.12 -8.27
CA GLU A 198 16.33 -7.95 -8.00
C GLU A 198 16.22 -8.33 -6.53
N LEU A 199 17.32 -8.77 -5.91
CA LEU A 199 17.32 -9.10 -4.48
C LEU A 199 17.11 -7.87 -3.62
N LEU A 200 17.64 -6.71 -4.02
CA LEU A 200 17.44 -5.46 -3.30
C LEU A 200 15.97 -5.01 -3.38
N ALA A 201 15.33 -5.14 -4.54
CA ALA A 201 13.90 -4.87 -4.70
C ALA A 201 13.05 -5.80 -3.81
N SER A 202 13.31 -7.10 -3.82
CA SER A 202 12.61 -8.05 -2.94
C SER A 202 12.85 -7.77 -1.45
N GLN A 203 14.06 -7.32 -1.08
CA GLN A 203 14.35 -6.92 0.30
C GLN A 203 13.50 -5.71 0.72
N VAL A 204 13.38 -4.69 -0.13
CA VAL A 204 12.52 -3.51 0.14
C VAL A 204 11.06 -3.94 0.29
N ALA A 205 10.54 -4.76 -0.63
CA ALA A 205 9.18 -5.30 -0.54
C ALA A 205 8.94 -6.04 0.78
N ALA A 206 9.86 -6.93 1.17
CA ALA A 206 9.78 -7.68 2.42
C ALA A 206 9.81 -6.78 3.68
N GLN A 207 10.62 -5.71 3.66
CA GLN A 207 10.66 -4.74 4.76
C GLN A 207 9.33 -3.99 4.89
N LEU A 208 8.75 -3.53 3.79
CA LEU A 208 7.45 -2.87 3.78
C LEU A 208 6.33 -3.80 4.27
N GLN A 209 6.28 -5.04 3.78
CA GLN A 209 5.31 -6.03 4.25
C GLN A 209 5.47 -6.34 5.74
N GLN A 210 6.71 -6.35 6.26
CA GLN A 210 6.96 -6.57 7.68
C GLN A 210 6.33 -5.49 8.56
N TRP A 211 6.37 -4.21 8.14
CA TRP A 211 5.72 -3.11 8.84
C TRP A 211 4.26 -3.45 9.13
N HIS A 212 3.54 -3.81 8.08
CA HIS A 212 2.12 -4.12 8.10
C HIS A 212 1.79 -5.35 8.96
N LEU A 213 2.50 -6.46 8.74
CA LEU A 213 2.18 -7.75 9.37
C LEU A 213 2.63 -7.85 10.82
N LYS A 214 3.66 -7.10 11.21
CA LYS A 214 4.27 -7.16 12.54
C LYS A 214 4.26 -5.79 13.22
N HIS A 215 3.29 -4.93 12.89
CA HIS A 215 3.17 -3.57 13.42
C HIS A 215 3.27 -3.49 14.95
N TRP A 216 2.76 -4.50 15.68
CA TRP A 216 2.80 -4.55 17.14
C TRP A 216 4.21 -4.33 17.74
N LYS A 217 5.26 -4.87 17.12
CA LYS A 217 6.64 -4.76 17.68
C LYS A 217 7.23 -3.38 17.47
N PHE A 218 6.77 -2.66 16.44
CA PHE A 218 7.18 -1.30 16.15
C PHE A 218 6.43 -0.32 17.02
N LYS A 219 5.13 -0.56 17.24
CA LYS A 219 4.32 0.16 18.23
C LYS A 219 4.92 0.08 19.63
N LEU A 220 5.39 -1.10 20.06
CA LEU A 220 6.08 -1.26 21.35
C LEU A 220 7.40 -0.47 21.45
N ARG A 221 8.01 -0.13 20.31
CA ARG A 221 9.24 0.65 20.21
C ARG A 221 8.96 2.12 19.90
N GLU A 222 7.69 2.53 19.89
CA GLU A 222 7.26 3.90 19.58
C GLU A 222 7.72 4.38 18.20
N VAL A 223 7.93 3.46 17.25
CA VAL A 223 8.33 3.79 15.88
C VAL A 223 7.10 4.20 15.08
N THR A 224 7.16 5.34 14.38
CA THR A 224 6.09 5.80 13.48
C THR A 224 6.23 5.22 12.06
N THR A 225 5.17 5.32 11.25
CA THR A 225 5.22 4.91 9.84
C THR A 225 6.27 5.69 9.06
N GLU A 226 6.38 7.00 9.29
CA GLU A 226 7.35 7.87 8.63
C GLU A 226 8.78 7.51 9.00
N GLU A 227 9.04 7.24 10.29
CA GLU A 227 10.35 6.80 10.76
C GLU A 227 10.75 5.46 10.13
N TYR A 228 9.82 4.50 10.08
CA TYR A 228 10.09 3.21 9.45
C TYR A 228 10.29 3.33 7.94
N GLY A 229 9.42 4.05 7.25
CA GLY A 229 9.53 4.31 5.81
C GLY A 229 10.84 5.01 5.46
N LYS A 230 11.25 6.00 6.26
CA LYS A 230 12.55 6.65 6.13
C LYS A 230 13.70 5.66 6.33
N PHE A 231 13.64 4.83 7.35
CA PHE A 231 14.69 3.83 7.60
C PHE A 231 14.83 2.84 6.43
N VAL A 232 13.71 2.38 5.87
CA VAL A 232 13.69 1.51 4.67
C VAL A 232 14.32 2.23 3.48
N PHE A 233 13.93 3.48 3.23
CA PHE A 233 14.46 4.28 2.12
C PHE A 233 15.95 4.59 2.27
N ASP A 234 16.42 5.01 3.45
CA ASP A 234 17.83 5.29 3.71
C ASP A 234 18.67 4.01 3.55
N SER A 235 18.16 2.86 4.02
CA SER A 235 18.81 1.56 3.84
C SER A 235 18.90 1.17 2.37
N LEU A 236 17.86 1.45 1.58
CA LEU A 236 17.87 1.24 0.13
C LEU A 236 18.96 2.09 -0.54
N LEU A 237 19.02 3.39 -0.25
CA LEU A 237 20.03 4.30 -0.81
C LEU A 237 21.46 3.89 -0.46
N LEU A 238 21.68 3.43 0.78
CA LEU A 238 22.98 2.90 1.22
C LEU A 238 23.41 1.71 0.34
N ASN A 239 22.50 0.77 0.06
CA ASN A 239 22.79 -0.39 -0.78
C ASN A 239 22.93 -0.06 -2.27
N LEU A 240 22.50 1.13 -2.68
CA LEU A 240 22.70 1.67 -4.02
C LEU A 240 23.98 2.50 -4.14
N GLY A 241 24.80 2.59 -3.09
CA GLY A 241 26.02 3.42 -3.09
C GLY A 241 25.74 4.92 -3.25
N PHE A 242 24.53 5.36 -2.90
CA PHE A 242 24.14 6.76 -3.02
C PHE A 242 24.65 7.55 -1.81
N ASP A 243 25.81 8.19 -1.96
CA ASP A 243 26.65 8.72 -0.88
C ASP A 243 26.26 10.12 -0.33
N ASP A 244 25.12 10.68 -0.74
CA ASP A 244 24.69 12.00 -0.25
C ASP A 244 24.21 11.96 1.21
N LEU A 245 23.97 10.78 1.77
CA LEU A 245 23.63 10.59 3.19
C LEU A 245 24.83 10.79 4.14
N PHE A 246 26.09 10.69 3.65
CA PHE A 246 27.30 10.84 4.48
C PHE A 246 28.11 12.10 4.23
N LYS A 247 27.83 12.87 3.18
CA LYS A 247 28.49 14.18 2.98
C LYS A 247 28.10 15.24 4.01
N ASN A 248 26.98 15.06 4.72
CA ASN A 248 26.45 16.00 5.72
C ASN A 248 26.32 15.43 7.14
N ALA A 249 26.80 14.21 7.40
CA ALA A 249 26.89 13.70 8.76
C ALA A 249 28.19 14.25 9.39
N PRO A 250 28.16 14.96 10.54
CA PRO A 250 29.39 15.29 11.25
C PRO A 250 30.07 13.97 11.60
N GLY A 251 31.27 13.76 11.04
CA GLY A 251 32.07 12.57 11.33
C GLY A 251 32.28 12.44 12.85
N PRO A 252 32.40 11.21 13.38
CA PRO A 252 32.66 11.02 14.79
C PRO A 252 33.95 11.73 15.16
N ASP A 253 33.83 12.72 16.04
CA ASP A 253 34.94 13.49 16.59
C ASP A 253 35.91 12.50 17.26
N THR A 254 37.03 12.23 16.59
CA THR A 254 38.06 11.27 17.02
C THR A 254 38.97 11.92 18.06
N ARG A 255 38.39 12.58 19.05
CA ARG A 255 39.09 13.16 20.20
C ARG A 255 38.19 13.16 21.43
N GLN A 256 38.12 12.01 22.11
CA GLN A 256 38.07 11.94 23.59
C GLN A 256 37.98 10.48 24.04
N PHE A 257 39.04 9.71 23.80
CA PHE A 257 39.43 8.58 24.65
C PHE A 257 40.95 8.53 24.72
N ALA A 258 41.51 9.56 25.37
CA ALA A 258 42.86 9.55 25.93
C ALA A 258 42.84 10.53 27.10
N GLY A 259 42.80 9.98 28.32
CA GLY A 259 42.70 10.69 29.59
C GLY A 259 42.12 9.80 30.66
#